data_AF-A0A961IZW2-F1
#
_entry.id   AF-A0A961IZW2-F1
#
_cell.length_a   1.000
_cell.length_b   1.000
_cell.length_c   1.000
_cell.angle_alpha   90.00
_cell.angle_beta   90.00
_cell.angle_gamma   90.00
#
_symmetry.space_group_name_H-M   'P 1'
#
loop_
_entity.id
_entity.type
_entity.pdbx_description
1 polymer ?
#
loop_
_entity_poly.entity_id
_entity_poly.type
_entity_poly.pdbx_seq_one_letter_code
_entity_poly.pdbx_strand_id
1 'polypeptide(L)' 'MTHPLIDRLTGEMAWPRLATHVERAGFTDRPGWHVLFVPGDVKRNLESPDVAVVLPELRMAFQGAFDCAVVDDAIEADL' A
#
# COMPACT_ATOMS: atom_id res chain seq x y z
N MET A 1 -6.77 -3.28 14.39
CA MET A 1 -6.43 -1.85 14.42
C MET A 1 -5.14 -1.71 13.65
N THR A 2 -5.19 -0.98 12.53
CA THR A 2 -4.01 -0.63 11.74
C THR A 2 -3.17 0.42 12.46
N HIS A 3 -1.90 0.54 12.07
CA HIS A 3 -0.98 1.53 12.65
C HIS A 3 -1.30 2.93 12.08
N PRO A 4 -1.24 4.02 12.87
CA PRO A 4 -1.62 5.38 12.41
C PRO A 4 -0.91 5.84 11.13
N LEU A 5 0.36 5.46 10.96
CA LEU A 5 1.14 5.78 9.75
C LEU A 5 0.59 5.09 8.50
N ILE A 6 0.01 3.90 8.64
CA ILE A 6 -0.66 3.18 7.54
C ILE A 6 -2.02 3.81 7.27
N ASP A 7 -2.77 4.16 8.33
CA ASP A 7 -4.07 4.82 8.20
C ASP A 7 -3.98 6.14 7.42
N ARG A 8 -2.88 6.88 7.61
CA ARG A 8 -2.58 8.11 6.85
C ARG A 8 -2.52 7.87 5.33
N LEU A 9 -1.97 6.75 4.88
CA LEU A 9 -1.89 6.43 3.45
C LEU A 9 -3.29 6.30 2.82
N THR A 10 -4.21 5.62 3.50
CA THR A 10 -5.57 5.40 2.98
C THR A 10 -6.51 6.56 3.26
N GLY A 11 -6.37 7.23 4.41
CA GLY A 11 -7.25 8.30 4.85
C GLY A 11 -6.88 9.67 4.29
N GLU A 12 -5.66 10.14 4.58
CA GLU A 12 -5.22 11.48 4.16
C GLU A 12 -4.74 11.49 2.71
N MET A 13 -3.99 10.47 2.30
CA MET A 13 -3.40 10.40 0.96
C MET A 13 -4.32 9.69 -0.05
N ALA A 14 -5.46 9.19 0.41
CA ALA A 14 -6.50 8.53 -0.40
C ALA A 14 -5.97 7.36 -1.26
N TRP A 15 -4.93 6.66 -0.81
CA TRP A 15 -4.46 5.46 -1.50
C TRP A 15 -5.48 4.35 -1.35
N PRO A 16 -5.79 3.60 -2.43
CA PRO A 16 -6.75 2.51 -2.34
C PRO A 16 -6.23 1.42 -1.39
N ARG A 17 -7.14 0.89 -0.57
CA ARG A 17 -6.93 -0.32 0.21
C ARG A 17 -7.54 -1.50 -0.55
N LEU A 18 -6.71 -2.43 -1.00
CA LEU A 18 -7.12 -3.57 -1.80
C LEU A 18 -7.41 -4.75 -0.87
N ALA A 19 -8.68 -5.14 -0.77
CA ALA A 19 -9.14 -6.20 0.13
C ALA A 19 -9.57 -7.46 -0.62
N THR A 20 -9.59 -7.42 -1.95
CA THR A 20 -9.98 -8.54 -2.80
C THR A 20 -9.03 -8.75 -3.97
N HIS A 21 -8.98 -10.00 -4.46
CA HIS A 21 -8.24 -10.37 -5.66
C HIS A 21 -8.66 -9.57 -6.89
N VAL A 22 -9.94 -9.23 -6.99
CA VAL A 22 -10.50 -8.44 -8.09
C VAL A 22 -10.01 -7.00 -8.05
N GLU A 23 -9.99 -6.37 -6.88
CA GLU A 23 -9.44 -5.02 -6.71
C GLU A 23 -7.94 -4.99 -7.01
N ARG A 24 -7.19 -6.01 -6.57
CA ARG A 24 -5.76 -6.17 -6.90
C ARG A 24 -5.55 -6.26 -8.40
N ALA A 25 -6.22 -7.20 -9.08
CA ALA A 25 -6.11 -7.37 -10.52
C ALA A 25 -6.47 -6.08 -11.26
N GLY A 26 -7.60 -5.46 -10.89
CA GLY A 26 -8.03 -4.19 -11.45
C GLY A 26 -7.02 -3.05 -11.24
N PHE A 27 -6.29 -3.03 -10.12
CA PHE A 27 -5.24 -2.06 -9.87
C PHE A 27 -4.00 -2.31 -10.73
N THR A 28 -3.53 -3.57 -10.80
CA THR A 28 -2.29 -3.97 -11.48
C THR A 28 -2.40 -4.08 -12.99
N ASP A 29 -3.60 -4.34 -13.52
CA ASP A 29 -3.84 -4.47 -14.97
C ASP A 29 -3.86 -3.10 -15.69
N ARG A 30 -3.91 -1.99 -14.94
CA ARG A 30 -3.84 -0.65 -15.51
C ARG A 30 -2.45 -0.44 -16.13
N PRO A 31 -2.33 0.28 -17.25
CA PRO A 31 -1.03 0.64 -17.80
C PRO A 31 -0.19 1.45 -16.80
N GLY A 32 1.13 1.26 -16.82
CA GLY A 32 2.08 1.98 -15.97
C GLY A 32 2.68 1.13 -14.86
N TRP A 33 3.41 1.78 -13.96
CA TRP A 33 4.04 1.14 -12.81
C TRP A 33 3.15 1.27 -11.58
N HIS A 34 3.06 0.19 -10.79
CA HIS A 34 2.21 0.10 -9.62
C HIS A 34 3.02 -0.44 -8.45
N VAL A 35 2.88 0.17 -7.28
CA VAL A 35 3.49 -0.31 -6.03
C VAL A 35 2.39 -0.75 -5.09
N LEU A 36 2.47 -2.01 -4.67
CA LEU A 36 1.61 -2.58 -3.64
C LEU A 36 2.38 -2.62 -2.32
N PHE A 37 1.92 -1.84 -1.33
CA PHE A 37 2.46 -1.89 0.02
C PHE A 37 1.72 -2.95 0.83
N VAL A 38 2.46 -3.93 1.33
CA VAL A 38 1.95 -5.09 2.06
C VAL A 38 2.41 -4.97 3.52
N PRO A 39 1.62 -4.34 4.40
CA PRO A 39 2.04 -4.08 5.78
C PRO A 39 2.07 -5.36 6.64
N GLY A 40 1.23 -6.33 6.31
CA GLY A 40 0.98 -7.53 7.11
C GLY A 40 0.60 -7.23 8.56
N ASP A 41 0.77 -8.22 9.44
CA ASP A 41 0.50 -8.03 10.87
C ASP A 41 1.52 -7.07 11.49
N VAL A 42 1.11 -5.81 11.67
CA VAL A 42 1.90 -4.71 12.26
C VAL A 42 2.43 -5.00 13.66
N LYS A 43 1.88 -5.98 14.39
CA LYS A 43 2.43 -6.40 15.69
C LYS A 43 3.63 -7.32 15.53
N ARG A 44 3.71 -8.05 14.43
CA ARG A 44 4.82 -8.95 14.07
C ARG A 44 5.85 -8.20 13.23
N ASN A 45 5.40 -7.33 12.34
CA ASN A 45 6.20 -6.55 11.42
C ASN A 45 6.32 -5.11 11.94
N LEU A 46 7.16 -4.94 12.95
CA LEU A 46 7.35 -3.64 13.63
C LEU A 46 7.91 -2.54 12.71
N GLU A 47 8.49 -2.92 11.56
CA GLU A 47 9.09 -2.00 10.59
C GLU A 47 8.13 -1.58 9.46
N SER A 48 6.96 -2.20 9.33
CA SER A 48 5.95 -1.79 8.34
C SER A 48 5.58 -0.30 8.41
N PRO A 49 5.51 0.34 9.60
CA PRO A 49 5.31 1.78 9.70
C PRO A 49 6.41 2.63 9.04
N ASP A 50 7.65 2.15 8.99
CA ASP A 50 8.76 2.90 8.38
C ASP A 50 8.60 2.98 6.86
N VAL A 51 8.14 1.88 6.24
CA VAL A 51 7.79 1.86 4.81
C VAL A 51 6.63 2.82 4.53
N ALA A 52 5.64 2.91 5.43
CA ALA A 52 4.54 3.86 5.28
C ALA A 52 5.00 5.33 5.31
N VAL A 53 6.13 5.63 5.96
CA VAL A 53 6.75 6.96 5.95
C VAL A 53 7.55 7.19 4.66
N VAL A 54 8.36 6.22 4.23
CA VAL A 54 9.29 6.39 3.10
C VAL A 54 8.59 6.28 1.74
N LEU A 55 7.51 5.49 1.62
CA LEU A 55 6.87 5.25 0.33
C LEU A 55 6.28 6.52 -0.34
N PRO A 56 5.66 7.46 0.40
CA PRO A 56 5.33 8.79 -0.13
C PRO A 56 6.54 9.56 -0.70
N GLU A 57 7.68 9.52 0.00
CA GLU A 57 8.91 10.20 -0.44
C GLU A 57 9.48 9.54 -1.69
N LEU A 58 9.45 8.22 -1.76
CA LEU A 58 9.85 7.45 -2.94
C LEU A 58 8.99 7.82 -4.15
N ARG A 59 7.66 7.85 -3.98
CA ARG A 59 6.74 8.26 -5.05
C ARG A 59 7.06 9.67 -5.54
N MET A 60 7.38 10.59 -4.62
CA MET A 60 7.76 11.96 -4.97
C MET A 60 9.12 12.04 -5.68
N ALA A 61 10.11 11.26 -5.26
CA ALA A 61 11.43 11.19 -5.90
C ALA A 61 11.36 10.73 -7.36
N PHE A 62 10.39 9.85 -7.67
CA PHE A 62 10.06 9.43 -9.04
C PHE A 62 8.97 10.30 -9.69
N GLN A 63 8.68 11.48 -9.14
CA GLN A 63 7.73 12.46 -9.71
C GLN A 63 6.34 11.88 -10.00
N GLY A 64 5.91 10.89 -9.21
CA GLY A 64 4.64 10.20 -9.40
C GLY A 64 4.60 9.24 -10.60
N ALA A 65 5.74 8.70 -11.03
CA ALA A 65 5.80 7.73 -12.15
C ALA A 65 5.08 6.38 -11.86
N PHE A 66 4.62 6.17 -10.63
CA PHE A 66 3.81 5.03 -10.22
C PHE A 66 2.70 5.44 -9.25
N ASP A 67 1.64 4.64 -9.24
CA ASP A 67 0.59 4.70 -8.24
C ASP A 67 0.88 3.72 -7.10
N CYS A 68 0.35 4.02 -5.91
CA CYS A 68 0.50 3.18 -4.73
C CYS A 68 -0.85 2.69 -4.23
N ALA A 69 -0.88 1.48 -3.69
CA ALA A 69 -2.02 0.92 -2.96
C ALA A 69 -1.54 0.21 -1.69
N VAL A 70 -2.41 0.12 -0.69
CA VAL A 70 -2.18 -0.67 0.52
C VAL A 70 -2.92 -2.00 0.38
N VAL A 71 -2.24 -3.10 0.61
CA VAL A 71 -2.85 -4.44 0.59
C VAL A 71 -3.42 -4.76 1.96
N ASP A 72 -4.66 -5.23 1.99
CA ASP A 72 -5.29 -5.75 3.20
C ASP A 72 -4.79 -7.18 3.50
N ASP A 73 -4.66 -7.48 4.80
CA ASP A 73 -4.34 -8.81 5.32
C ASP A 73 -5.19 -9.92 4.69
N ALA A 74 -6.44 -9.62 4.30
CA ALA A 74 -7.36 -10.57 3.66
C ALA A 74 -6.83 -11.22 2.36
N ILE A 75 -5.91 -10.56 1.65
CA ILE A 75 -5.33 -11.06 0.40
C ILE A 75 -3.80 -11.14 0.43
N GLU A 76 -3.17 -10.88 1.59
CA GLU A 76 -1.71 -10.90 1.74
C GLU A 76 -1.10 -12.27 1.44
N ALA A 77 -1.72 -13.36 1.91
CA ALA A 77 -1.19 -14.71 1.81
C ALA A 77 -1.13 -15.25 0.36
N ASP A 78 -1.85 -14.62 -0.56
CA ASP A 78 -2.01 -15.03 -1.96
C ASP A 78 -1.31 -14.04 -2.93
N LEU A 79 -0.36 -13.24 -2.43
CA LEU A 79 0.48 -12.33 -3.23
C LEU A 79 1.62 -13.04 -3.97
#